data_AF-A0A3S1AVE8-F1
#
_entry.id   AF-A0A3S1AVE8-F1
#
_cell.length_a   1.000
_cell.length_b   1.000
_cell.length_c   1.000
_cell.angle_alpha   90.00
_cell.angle_beta   90.00
_cell.angle_gamma   90.00
#
_symmetry.space_group_name_H-M   'P 1'
#
loop_
_entity.id
_entity.type
_entity.pdbx_description
1 polymer ?
#
loop_
_entity_poly.entity_id
_entity_poly.type
_entity_poly.pdbx_seq_one_letter_code
_entity_poly.pdbx_strand_id
1 'polypeptide(L)' 'VKSAQELTSALNVDPLYLQHKHDDKAIDFRHWGVPLSRRFRALKLWFVLRTYGVEGLRSRIRE' A
#
# COMPACT_ATOMS: atom_id res chain seq x y z
N VAL A 1 5.17 8.44 4.85
CA VAL A 1 5.18 9.42 3.74
C VAL A 1 4.29 10.58 4.15
N LYS A 2 4.83 11.79 4.25
CA LYS A 2 4.06 12.98 4.71
C LYS A 2 3.30 13.65 3.56
N SER A 3 3.91 13.69 2.37
CA SER A 3 3.32 14.17 1.13
C SER A 3 3.22 13.00 0.14
N ALA A 4 2.01 12.58 -0.21
CA ALA A 4 1.79 11.50 -1.16
C ALA A 4 2.22 11.92 -2.57
N GLN A 5 1.91 13.17 -2.93
CA GLN A 5 2.18 13.74 -4.25
C GLN A 5 3.68 13.74 -4.56
N GLU A 6 4.53 14.14 -3.60
CA GLU A 6 6.00 14.17 -3.79
C GLU A 6 6.55 12.78 -4.14
N LEU A 7 6.07 11.75 -3.46
CA LEU A 7 6.50 10.38 -3.71
C LEU A 7 6.01 9.88 -5.07
N THR A 8 4.71 10.03 -5.35
CA THR A 8 4.13 9.51 -6.59
C THR A 8 4.63 10.27 -7.81
N SER A 9 4.91 11.57 -7.71
CA SER A 9 5.51 12.33 -8.81
C SER A 9 6.95 11.90 -9.10
N ALA A 10 7.73 11.59 -8.06
CA ALA A 10 9.14 11.19 -8.21
C ALA A 10 9.29 9.80 -8.86
N LEU A 11 8.29 8.93 -8.71
CA LEU A 11 8.30 7.55 -9.20
C LEU A 11 7.26 7.32 -10.31
N ASN A 12 6.78 8.38 -10.94
CA ASN A 12 5.77 8.26 -11.98
C ASN A 12 6.36 7.67 -13.27
N VAL A 13 5.75 6.60 -13.77
CA VAL A 13 6.07 5.96 -15.05
C VAL A 13 4.75 5.54 -15.66
N ASP A 14 4.39 6.14 -16.80
CA ASP A 14 3.06 5.97 -17.41
C ASP A 14 3.14 5.45 -18.87
N PRO A 15 3.39 4.15 -19.06
CA PRO A 15 3.33 3.54 -20.38
C PRO A 15 1.88 3.22 -20.76
N LEU A 16 1.56 3.35 -22.04
CA LEU A 16 0.20 3.14 -22.59
C LEU A 16 -0.46 1.82 -22.16
N TYR A 17 0.32 0.75 -22.01
CA TYR A 17 -0.20 -0.58 -21.63
C TYR A 17 -0.52 -0.75 -20.13
N LEU A 18 -0.22 0.25 -19.30
CA LEU A 18 -0.62 0.28 -17.89
C LEU A 18 -1.75 1.29 -17.62
N GLN A 19 -2.15 2.09 -18.62
CA GLN A 19 -3.22 3.07 -18.47
C GLN A 19 -4.58 2.39 -18.33
N HIS A 20 -5.46 2.97 -17.52
CA HIS A 20 -6.82 2.50 -17.37
C HIS A 20 -7.82 3.64 -17.14
N LYS A 21 -9.10 3.39 -17.45
CA LYS A 21 -10.18 4.41 -17.41
C LYS A 21 -10.43 5.08 -16.05
N HIS A 22 -9.80 4.59 -14.98
CA HIS A 22 -9.96 5.08 -13.62
C HIS A 22 -8.66 5.64 -13.02
N ASP A 23 -7.65 5.94 -13.84
CA ASP A 23 -6.36 6.50 -13.37
C ASP A 23 -6.56 7.80 -12.57
N ASP A 24 -7.64 8.55 -12.84
CA ASP A 24 -8.00 9.79 -12.19
C ASP A 24 -8.69 9.63 -10.81
N LYS A 25 -9.29 8.46 -10.56
CA LYS A 25 -10.12 8.20 -9.36
C LYS A 25 -9.55 7.14 -8.44
N ALA A 26 -8.77 6.21 -8.97
CA ALA A 26 -8.19 5.11 -8.22
C ALA A 26 -6.79 5.45 -7.72
N ILE A 27 -6.42 4.92 -6.56
CA ILE A 27 -5.06 5.04 -6.04
C ILE A 27 -4.20 3.93 -6.62
N ASP A 28 -3.21 4.32 -7.42
CA ASP A 28 -2.27 3.41 -8.05
C ASP A 28 -1.01 3.20 -7.22
N PHE A 29 -0.96 2.07 -6.50
CA PHE A 29 0.18 1.72 -5.64
C PHE A 29 1.50 1.43 -6.40
N ARG A 30 1.46 1.37 -7.74
CA ARG A 30 2.65 1.23 -8.59
C ARG A 30 3.61 2.41 -8.45
N HIS A 31 3.10 3.62 -8.19
CA HIS A 31 3.91 4.83 -8.01
C HIS A 31 4.44 5.03 -6.58
N TRP A 32 4.17 4.09 -5.67
CA TRP A 32 4.54 4.19 -4.24
C TRP A 32 5.83 3.44 -3.89
N GLY A 33 6.50 2.89 -4.89
CA GLY A 33 7.75 2.16 -4.72
C GLY A 33 8.44 1.94 -6.06
N VAL A 34 9.65 1.38 -6.00
CA VAL A 34 10.48 1.12 -7.19
C VAL A 34 9.90 0.03 -8.10
N PRO A 35 9.42 -1.13 -7.59
CA PRO A 35 8.95 -2.20 -8.47
C PRO A 35 7.48 -2.00 -8.90
N LEU A 36 7.18 -2.35 -10.17
CA LEU A 36 5.81 -2.36 -10.70
C LEU A 36 4.93 -3.41 -10.00
N SER A 37 5.41 -4.66 -9.94
CA SER A 37 4.65 -5.78 -9.38
C SER A 37 4.62 -5.74 -7.86
N ARG A 38 3.44 -5.98 -7.28
CA ARG A 38 3.26 -6.06 -5.82
C ARG A 38 2.41 -7.26 -5.39
N ARG A 39 2.78 -7.86 -4.25
CA ARG A 39 2.00 -8.92 -3.58
C ARG A 39 0.96 -8.31 -2.64
N PHE A 40 -0.12 -9.02 -2.36
CA PHE A 40 -1.18 -8.55 -1.45
C PHE A 40 -0.84 -8.71 0.04
N ARG A 41 0.17 -7.96 0.53
CA ARG A 41 0.66 -8.06 1.91
C ARG A 41 -0.34 -7.58 2.97
N ALA A 42 -1.30 -6.73 2.59
CA ALA A 42 -2.30 -6.21 3.51
C ALA A 42 -3.24 -7.31 4.03
N LEU A 43 -3.45 -8.39 3.26
CA LEU A 43 -4.34 -9.48 3.67
C LEU A 43 -3.85 -10.19 4.94
N LYS A 44 -2.56 -10.55 4.99
CA LYS A 44 -1.99 -11.17 6.20
C LYS A 44 -2.08 -10.23 7.41
N LEU A 45 -1.88 -8.92 7.20
CA LEU A 45 -1.94 -7.92 8.26
C LEU A 45 -3.37 -7.75 8.76
N TRP A 46 -4.36 -7.73 7.86
CA TRP A 46 -5.77 -7.68 8.19
C TRP A 46 -6.20 -8.86 9.06
N PHE A 47 -5.76 -10.09 8.73
CA PHE A 47 -6.00 -11.26 9.58
C PHE A 47 -5.35 -11.12 10.95
N VAL A 48 -4.09 -10.69 11.03
CA VAL A 48 -3.41 -10.48 12.33
C VAL A 48 -4.17 -9.47 13.19
N LEU A 49 -4.54 -8.32 12.63
CA LEU A 49 -5.27 -7.28 13.36
C LEU A 49 -6.65 -7.77 13.84
N ARG A 50 -7.36 -8.55 13.02
CA ARG A 50 -8.71 -9.04 13.36
C ARG A 50 -8.69 -10.21 14.33
N THR A 51 -7.72 -11.11 14.24
CA THR A 51 -7.61 -12.29 15.09
C THR A 51 -7.10 -11.94 16.48
N TYR A 52 -6.04 -11.13 16.58
CA TYR A 52 -5.44 -10.79 17.88
C TYR A 52 -6.04 -9.53 18.51
N GLY A 53 -6.60 -8.62 17.70
CA GLY A 53 -7.07 -7.33 18.18
C GLY A 53 -5.95 -6.41 18.69
N VAL A 54 -6.33 -5.19 19.08
CA VAL A 54 -5.38 -4.20 19.58
C VAL A 54 -4.78 -4.63 20.93
N GLU A 55 -5.60 -5.17 21.84
CA GLU A 55 -5.15 -5.58 23.17
C GLU A 55 -4.24 -6.82 23.11
N GLY A 56 -4.55 -7.81 22.27
CA GLY A 56 -3.67 -8.98 22.09
C GLY A 56 -2.30 -8.60 21.54
N LEU A 57 -2.25 -7.65 20.60
CA LEU A 57 -0.98 -7.12 20.08
C LEU A 57 -0.22 -6.29 21.13
N ARG A 58 -0.91 -5.45 21.92
CA ARG A 58 -0.28 -4.68 23.02
C ARG A 58 0.29 -5.58 24.11
N SER A 59 -0.42 -6.64 24.49
CA SER A 59 0.07 -7.63 25.47
C SER A 59 1.37 -8.27 24.99
N ARG A 60 1.38 -8.75 23.74
CA ARG A 60 2.55 -9.41 23.15
C ARG A 60 3.80 -8.53 23.01
N ILE A 61 3.64 -7.20 22.94
CA ILE A 61 4.77 -6.25 22.89
C ILE A 61 5.30 -5.95 24.29
N ARG A 62 4.45 -6.05 25.33
CA ARG A 62 4.82 -5.76 26.72
C ARG A 62 5.45 -6.97 27.44
N GLU A 63 5.16 -8.18 26.96
CA GLU A 63 5.91 -9.41 27.29
C GLU A 63 7.35 -9.35 26.77
#